data_AF-B8B4M9-F1
#
_entry.id   AF-B8B4M9-F1
#
_cell.length_a   1.000
_cell.length_b   1.000
_cell.length_c   1.000
_cell.angle_alpha   90.00
_cell.angle_beta   90.00
_cell.angle_gamma   90.00
#
_symmetry.space_group_name_H-M   'P 1'
#
loop_
_entity.id
_entity.type
_entity.pdbx_description
1 polymer ?
#
loop_
_entity_poly.entity_id
_entity_poly.type
_entity_poly.pdbx_seq_one_letter_code
_entity_poly.pdbx_strand_id
1 'polypeptide(L)'
;MVQQRHQPRAAQGGGGMVHDGSGLCVGSDTATTQSVFSVTLGQLLADTTTGVGGGQRLDELEPTGQPNGYLLMLLDSGNLQFLAAGDNSVVWESFRHPTDTLLPGQSMGAGAILRSKRLDADFSAGRFGLFVQADGNIVLYLMNFAVGGNADSSKAYWATRTQQPGNTPDGDTTLFFASMGSIQYQNKNGSLYDLTPPAASSTAGGSYRRATLDPDGIVRVYIRPRSSANASWTVADLFPAVGCGMSTRALDGFCGPNSYCVSGDDGRLDCACPTGYSSVDTKLRYMGCRPLFAPQSCDVVSSTAEFGITKLPNTTWTASPYVMYERTAEDVGSAQEHSHTHEHKRR
;
A
#
# COMPACT_ATOMS: atom_id res chain seq x y z
N MET A 1 -13.59 -27.82 27.47
CA MET A 1 -14.75 -28.64 27.88
C MET A 1 -15.93 -28.36 26.97
N VAL A 2 -16.62 -29.42 26.54
CA VAL A 2 -17.87 -29.51 25.74
C VAL A 2 -17.80 -29.08 24.27
N GLN A 3 -18.04 -30.08 23.43
CA GLN A 3 -18.24 -30.07 21.99
C GLN A 3 -19.75 -29.96 21.72
N GLN A 4 -20.19 -29.11 20.78
CA GLN A 4 -21.45 -29.31 20.07
C GLN A 4 -21.30 -28.96 18.58
N ARG A 5 -21.66 -29.94 17.74
CA ARG A 5 -21.95 -29.78 16.31
C ARG A 5 -23.28 -29.04 16.15
N HIS A 6 -23.31 -28.02 15.30
CA HIS A 6 -24.50 -27.70 14.52
C HIS A 6 -24.12 -27.48 13.05
N GLN A 7 -24.80 -28.21 12.18
CA GLN A 7 -24.83 -27.99 10.73
C GLN A 7 -25.82 -26.86 10.38
N PRO A 8 -25.77 -26.31 9.15
CA PRO A 8 -25.95 -24.90 8.89
C PRO A 8 -27.42 -24.50 8.74
N ARG A 9 -27.75 -23.30 9.23
CA ARG A 9 -28.99 -22.60 8.87
C ARG A 9 -28.61 -21.46 7.93
N ALA A 10 -29.19 -21.47 6.74
CA ALA A 10 -29.13 -20.38 5.78
C ALA A 10 -29.72 -19.11 6.42
N ALA A 11 -29.00 -17.99 6.34
CA ALA A 11 -29.52 -16.67 6.61
C ALA A 11 -29.01 -15.71 5.54
N GLN A 12 -29.98 -14.99 4.97
CA GLN A 12 -29.89 -14.04 3.89
C GLN A 12 -29.10 -12.79 4.28
N GLY A 13 -28.50 -12.17 3.24
CA GLY A 13 -28.42 -10.72 3.03
C GLY A 13 -28.25 -9.80 4.24
N GLY A 14 -27.05 -9.25 4.37
CA GLY A 14 -26.78 -8.10 5.22
C GLY A 14 -25.48 -7.43 4.80
N GLY A 15 -25.53 -6.65 3.71
CA GLY A 15 -24.46 -5.73 3.36
C GLY A 15 -24.35 -4.67 4.45
N GLY A 16 -23.32 -4.77 5.28
CA GLY A 16 -23.01 -3.77 6.29
C GLY A 16 -22.46 -2.52 5.62
N MET A 17 -23.28 -1.49 5.49
CA MET A 17 -22.85 -0.15 5.12
C MET A 17 -22.07 0.45 6.29
N VAL A 18 -20.81 0.83 6.06
CA VAL A 18 -20.06 1.69 6.98
C VAL A 18 -20.08 3.08 6.37
N HIS A 19 -20.76 4.00 7.04
CA HIS A 19 -20.78 5.41 6.68
C HIS A 19 -19.44 6.04 7.10
N ASP A 20 -18.68 6.52 6.12
CA ASP A 20 -17.64 7.50 6.35
C ASP A 20 -18.06 8.83 5.70
N GLY A 21 -17.76 9.94 6.37
CA GLY A 21 -18.34 11.28 6.16
C GLY A 21 -17.95 11.99 4.86
N SER A 22 -17.64 11.27 3.79
CA SER A 22 -17.25 11.80 2.48
C SER A 22 -17.94 11.09 1.29
N GLY A 23 -18.96 10.27 1.52
CA GLY A 23 -19.93 9.88 0.48
C GLY A 23 -19.41 9.04 -0.69
N LEU A 24 -18.19 8.49 -0.64
CA LEU A 24 -17.64 7.63 -1.69
C LEU A 24 -17.60 6.17 -1.21
N CYS A 25 -18.54 5.37 -1.72
CA CYS A 25 -18.48 3.91 -1.61
C CYS A 25 -17.43 3.39 -2.59
N VAL A 26 -16.24 3.00 -2.12
CA VAL A 26 -15.29 2.25 -2.94
C VAL A 26 -15.62 0.77 -2.83
N GLY A 27 -16.61 0.33 -3.61
CA GLY A 27 -16.80 -1.08 -3.93
C GLY A 27 -15.74 -1.54 -4.92
N SER A 28 -15.38 -2.83 -4.91
CA SER A 28 -14.58 -3.42 -5.98
C SER A 28 -15.50 -3.69 -7.18
N ASP A 29 -15.83 -2.65 -7.92
CA ASP A 29 -16.72 -2.77 -9.08
C ASP A 29 -15.99 -3.40 -10.26
N THR A 30 -16.56 -4.49 -10.77
CA THR A 30 -16.01 -5.23 -11.91
C THR A 30 -16.73 -4.79 -13.17
N ALA A 31 -16.02 -4.07 -14.04
CA ALA A 31 -16.54 -3.72 -15.36
C ALA A 31 -16.84 -4.99 -16.17
N THR A 32 -17.99 -5.03 -16.83
CA THR A 32 -18.40 -6.13 -17.68
C THR A 32 -18.14 -5.80 -19.14
N THR A 33 -18.37 -6.74 -20.05
CA THR A 33 -18.30 -6.48 -21.50
C THR A 33 -19.35 -5.49 -21.99
N GLN A 34 -20.32 -5.14 -21.14
CA GLN A 34 -21.37 -4.16 -21.41
C GLN A 34 -21.14 -2.84 -20.69
N SER A 35 -20.02 -2.69 -19.97
CA SER A 35 -19.69 -1.43 -19.32
C SER A 35 -19.33 -0.36 -20.35
N VAL A 36 -19.90 0.83 -20.17
CA VAL A 36 -19.68 1.97 -21.06
C VAL A 36 -19.14 3.14 -20.25
N PHE A 37 -18.08 3.74 -20.77
CA PHE A 37 -17.58 5.02 -20.29
C PHE A 37 -18.12 6.12 -21.22
N SER A 38 -18.87 7.06 -20.66
CA SER A 38 -19.54 8.11 -21.43
C SER A 38 -19.31 9.49 -20.82
N VAL A 39 -19.24 10.48 -21.70
CA VAL A 39 -19.17 11.90 -21.33
C VAL A 39 -20.54 12.50 -21.60
N THR A 40 -21.22 12.94 -20.55
CA THR A 40 -22.51 13.63 -20.65
C THR A 40 -22.36 15.10 -20.26
N LEU A 41 -23.44 15.88 -20.26
CA LEU A 41 -23.45 17.28 -19.86
C LEU A 41 -22.88 17.45 -18.44
N GLY A 42 -21.59 17.78 -18.35
CA GLY A 42 -20.87 18.04 -17.11
C GLY A 42 -20.42 16.81 -16.32
N GLN A 43 -20.61 15.59 -16.82
CA GLN A 43 -20.34 14.38 -16.02
C GLN A 43 -19.51 13.33 -16.76
N LEU A 44 -18.61 12.71 -16.00
CA LEU A 44 -17.91 11.48 -16.35
C LEU A 44 -18.64 10.31 -15.69
N LEU A 45 -19.25 9.45 -16.51
CA LEU A 45 -20.01 8.29 -16.02
C LEU A 45 -19.35 6.99 -16.48
N ALA A 46 -19.14 6.07 -15.55
CA ALA A 46 -18.83 4.68 -15.84
C ALA A 46 -20.02 3.82 -15.42
N ASP A 47 -20.75 3.30 -16.39
CA ASP A 47 -21.88 2.41 -16.13
C ASP A 47 -21.39 0.96 -16.04
N THR A 48 -21.52 0.33 -14.88
CA THR A 48 -21.29 -1.10 -14.66
C THR A 48 -22.64 -1.79 -14.61
N THR A 49 -23.14 -2.20 -15.78
CA THR A 49 -24.46 -2.79 -15.97
C THR A 49 -24.61 -4.14 -15.24
N THR A 50 -24.93 -4.09 -13.95
CA THR A 50 -25.40 -5.23 -13.16
C THR A 50 -26.90 -5.08 -12.87
N GLY A 51 -27.71 -4.97 -13.92
CA GLY A 51 -29.16 -5.28 -13.87
C GLY A 51 -30.06 -4.52 -12.87
N VAL A 52 -29.57 -3.55 -12.11
CA VAL A 52 -30.36 -2.73 -11.19
C VAL A 52 -29.80 -1.31 -11.23
N GLY A 53 -30.33 -0.49 -12.13
CA GLY A 53 -30.32 0.99 -12.15
C GLY A 53 -29.27 1.76 -11.34
N GLY A 54 -27.99 1.42 -11.44
CA GLY A 54 -26.92 2.00 -10.63
C GLY A 54 -25.67 2.23 -11.45
N GLY A 55 -25.72 3.17 -12.40
CA GLY A 55 -24.50 3.70 -12.99
C GLY A 55 -23.68 4.38 -11.90
N GLN A 56 -22.40 4.06 -11.76
CA GLN A 56 -21.53 4.74 -10.81
C GLN A 56 -21.05 6.07 -11.38
N ARG A 57 -21.21 7.10 -10.57
CA ARG A 57 -20.83 8.47 -10.87
C ARG A 57 -19.36 8.63 -10.48
N LEU A 58 -18.47 8.78 -11.47
CA LEU A 58 -17.04 8.83 -11.19
C LEU A 58 -16.62 10.15 -10.55
N ASP A 59 -17.33 11.25 -10.83
CA ASP A 59 -17.26 12.52 -10.10
C ASP A 59 -18.48 13.38 -10.49
N GLU A 60 -19.11 14.04 -9.51
CA GLU A 60 -20.07 15.14 -9.77
C GLU A 60 -19.26 16.43 -9.92
N LEU A 61 -18.82 16.70 -11.15
CA LEU A 61 -18.32 18.02 -11.48
C LEU A 61 -19.55 18.91 -11.64
N GLU A 62 -19.76 19.84 -10.70
CA GLU A 62 -20.74 20.93 -10.80
C GLU A 62 -20.00 22.16 -11.34
N PRO A 63 -19.75 22.27 -12.65
CA PRO A 63 -19.12 23.45 -13.22
C PRO A 63 -20.03 24.65 -13.01
N THR A 64 -19.49 25.67 -12.33
CA THR A 64 -20.14 26.96 -12.17
C THR A 64 -20.14 27.69 -13.52
N GLY A 65 -21.25 27.57 -14.25
CA GLY A 65 -21.46 28.20 -15.55
C GLY A 65 -21.90 27.18 -16.59
N GLN A 66 -22.64 27.63 -17.62
CA GLN A 66 -22.96 26.79 -18.79
C GLN A 66 -21.84 26.94 -19.84
N PRO A 67 -20.81 26.06 -19.87
CA PRO A 67 -19.93 26.00 -21.01
C PRO A 67 -20.71 25.44 -22.21
N ASN A 68 -20.32 25.86 -23.42
CA ASN A 68 -20.93 25.43 -24.70
C ASN A 68 -20.67 23.95 -25.05
N GLY A 69 -20.36 23.11 -24.06
CA GLY A 69 -19.98 21.71 -24.19
C GLY A 69 -18.78 21.35 -23.31
N TYR A 70 -18.45 20.06 -23.29
CA TYR A 70 -17.25 19.53 -22.63
C TYR A 70 -16.48 18.63 -23.59
N LEU A 71 -15.17 18.56 -23.40
CA LEU A 71 -14.27 17.73 -24.18
C LEU A 71 -13.46 16.84 -23.24
N LEU A 72 -13.28 15.59 -23.63
CA LEU A 72 -12.35 14.68 -22.96
C LEU A 72 -11.14 14.46 -23.88
N MET A 73 -9.97 14.81 -23.39
CA MET A 73 -8.73 14.81 -24.16
C MET A 73 -7.65 13.98 -23.46
N LEU A 74 -7.10 13.00 -24.16
CA LEU A 74 -5.91 12.28 -23.71
C LEU A 74 -4.68 12.94 -24.32
N LEU A 75 -3.85 13.57 -23.49
CA LEU A 75 -2.60 14.19 -23.92
C LEU A 75 -1.51 13.14 -24.15
N ASP A 76 -0.49 13.48 -24.94
CA ASP A 76 0.68 12.62 -25.18
C ASP A 76 1.47 12.28 -23.89
N SER A 77 1.31 13.09 -22.84
CA SER A 77 1.85 12.80 -21.51
C SER A 77 1.15 11.62 -20.82
N GLY A 78 -0.02 11.21 -21.31
CA GLY A 78 -0.92 10.25 -20.66
C GLY A 78 -1.94 10.91 -19.73
N ASN A 79 -1.94 12.24 -19.60
CA ASN A 79 -2.94 12.95 -18.80
C ASN A 79 -4.27 13.02 -19.54
N LEU A 80 -5.29 12.35 -19.01
CA LEU A 80 -6.67 12.48 -19.44
C LEU A 80 -7.31 13.70 -18.78
N GLN A 81 -7.71 14.69 -19.57
CA GLN A 81 -8.27 15.96 -19.12
C GLN A 81 -9.72 16.12 -19.58
N PHE A 82 -10.56 16.59 -18.67
CA PHE A 82 -11.92 17.00 -18.94
C PHE A 82 -11.99 18.53 -18.98
N LEU A 83 -12.29 19.07 -20.16
CA LEU A 83 -12.18 20.49 -20.47
C LEU A 83 -13.57 21.10 -20.70
N ALA A 84 -13.75 22.34 -20.26
CA ALA A 84 -14.90 23.16 -20.66
C ALA A 84 -14.67 23.71 -22.07
N ALA A 85 -15.56 23.42 -23.02
CA ALA A 85 -15.35 23.74 -24.45
C ALA A 85 -15.36 25.25 -24.76
N GLY A 86 -15.83 26.10 -23.84
CA GLY A 86 -15.89 27.55 -24.06
C GLY A 86 -14.52 28.22 -24.00
N ASP A 87 -13.75 27.92 -22.97
CA ASP A 87 -12.45 28.55 -22.68
C ASP A 87 -11.29 27.55 -22.57
N ASN A 88 -11.55 26.26 -22.82
CA ASN A 88 -10.63 25.14 -22.64
C ASN A 88 -10.07 25.05 -21.21
N SER A 89 -10.80 25.54 -20.21
CA SER A 89 -10.40 25.38 -18.81
C SER A 89 -10.45 23.90 -18.40
N VAL A 90 -9.42 23.46 -17.67
CA VAL A 90 -9.34 22.10 -17.12
C VAL A 90 -10.25 22.00 -15.91
N VAL A 91 -11.34 21.25 -16.04
CA VAL A 91 -12.30 21.01 -14.95
C VAL A 91 -11.85 19.84 -14.08
N TRP A 92 -11.25 18.82 -14.70
CA TRP A 92 -10.70 17.65 -14.03
C TRP A 92 -9.53 17.08 -14.84
N GLU A 93 -8.56 16.46 -14.18
CA GLU A 93 -7.46 15.78 -14.85
C GLU A 93 -6.99 14.54 -14.07
N SER A 94 -6.71 13.45 -14.79
CA SER A 94 -6.26 12.18 -14.21
C SER A 94 -4.96 12.30 -13.41
N PHE A 95 -4.08 13.24 -13.77
CA PHE A 95 -2.80 13.43 -13.08
C PHE A 95 -2.95 13.90 -11.63
N ARG A 96 -4.09 14.51 -11.28
CA ARG A 96 -4.42 14.90 -9.89
C ARG A 96 -5.00 13.74 -9.07
N HIS A 97 -5.33 12.63 -9.72
CA HIS A 97 -5.90 11.42 -9.10
C HIS A 97 -5.04 10.19 -9.42
N PRO A 98 -3.76 10.17 -9.01
CA PRO A 98 -2.88 9.05 -9.27
C PRO A 98 -3.35 7.78 -8.55
N THR A 99 -3.01 6.62 -9.12
CA THR A 99 -3.33 5.30 -8.55
C THR A 99 -2.10 4.73 -7.83
N ASP A 100 -1.42 3.76 -8.45
CA ASP A 100 -0.15 3.19 -7.99
C ASP A 100 1.05 3.80 -8.70
N THR A 101 0.81 4.57 -9.78
CA THR A 101 1.83 4.95 -10.75
C THR A 101 1.84 6.45 -11.05
N LEU A 102 3.04 7.02 -11.17
CA LEU A 102 3.32 8.35 -11.71
C LEU A 102 3.95 8.26 -13.09
N LEU A 103 3.50 9.14 -13.99
CA LEU A 103 4.03 9.32 -15.33
C LEU A 103 4.97 10.54 -15.43
N PRO A 104 5.90 10.56 -16.40
CA PRO A 104 6.86 11.66 -16.52
C PRO A 104 6.15 13.01 -16.64
N GLY A 105 6.56 13.98 -15.80
CA GLY A 105 5.96 15.31 -15.70
C GLY A 105 4.78 15.41 -14.71
N GLN A 106 4.34 14.30 -14.12
CA GLN A 106 3.28 14.30 -13.11
C GLN A 106 3.81 14.73 -11.74
N SER A 107 2.99 15.48 -10.99
CA SER A 107 3.28 15.95 -9.64
C SER A 107 2.15 15.65 -8.66
N MET A 108 2.50 15.60 -7.38
CA MET A 108 1.63 15.33 -6.24
C MET A 108 1.93 16.34 -5.14
N GLY A 109 0.96 17.21 -4.86
CA GLY A 109 1.03 18.15 -3.74
C GLY A 109 0.52 17.54 -2.44
N ALA A 110 0.42 18.37 -1.40
CA ALA A 110 -0.15 18.00 -0.11
C ALA A 110 -1.54 17.33 -0.25
N GLY A 111 -1.74 16.23 0.49
CA GLY A 111 -2.97 15.42 0.48
C GLY A 111 -3.01 14.33 -0.58
N ALA A 112 -2.11 14.33 -1.56
CA ALA A 112 -2.06 13.30 -2.59
C ALA A 112 -1.50 11.97 -2.06
N ILE A 113 -2.01 10.87 -2.61
CA ILE A 113 -1.71 9.51 -2.16
C ILE A 113 -1.45 8.62 -3.38
N LEU A 114 -0.35 7.86 -3.38
CA LEU A 114 -0.20 6.67 -4.22
C LEU A 114 -0.57 5.43 -3.41
N ARG A 115 -1.32 4.52 -3.99
CA ARG A 115 -1.73 3.26 -3.36
C ARG A 115 -1.21 2.09 -4.17
N SER A 116 -0.50 1.17 -3.52
CA SER A 116 -0.06 -0.05 -4.19
C SER A 116 -1.28 -0.87 -4.65
N LYS A 117 -1.06 -1.68 -5.68
CA LYS A 117 -1.96 -2.78 -6.00
C LYS A 117 -1.90 -3.87 -4.93
N ARG A 118 -2.92 -4.73 -4.90
CA ARG A 118 -2.94 -5.91 -4.03
C ARG A 118 -1.97 -6.98 -4.51
N LEU A 119 -1.93 -7.22 -5.82
CA LEU A 119 -1.00 -8.11 -6.53
C LEU A 119 -0.76 -7.55 -7.94
N ASP A 120 0.23 -8.06 -8.69
CA ASP A 120 0.52 -7.57 -10.05
C ASP A 120 -0.66 -7.68 -11.02
N ALA A 121 -1.44 -8.76 -10.91
CA ALA A 121 -2.64 -9.00 -11.72
C ALA A 121 -3.93 -8.54 -11.03
N ASP A 122 -3.85 -7.93 -9.85
CA ASP A 122 -4.99 -7.52 -9.04
C ASP A 122 -4.91 -6.02 -8.70
N PHE A 123 -5.67 -5.23 -9.46
CA PHE A 123 -5.69 -3.78 -9.39
C PHE A 123 -6.48 -3.22 -8.19
N SER A 124 -7.05 -4.09 -7.34
CA SER A 124 -7.64 -3.64 -6.07
C SER A 124 -6.59 -2.99 -5.16
N ALA A 125 -7.05 -2.14 -4.24
CA ALA A 125 -6.17 -1.47 -3.29
C ALA A 125 -5.39 -2.47 -2.45
N GLY A 126 -4.07 -2.29 -2.42
CA GLY A 126 -3.13 -3.13 -1.68
C GLY A 126 -2.99 -2.75 -0.22
N ARG A 127 -1.75 -2.82 0.29
CA ARG A 127 -1.45 -2.57 1.71
C ARG A 127 -0.38 -1.52 1.92
N PHE A 128 0.05 -0.83 0.86
CA PHE A 128 1.10 0.17 0.95
C PHE A 128 0.60 1.48 0.37
N GLY A 129 0.94 2.58 1.02
CA GLY A 129 0.60 3.91 0.55
C GLY A 129 1.74 4.90 0.75
N LEU A 130 1.97 5.74 -0.26
CA LEU A 130 2.84 6.90 -0.19
C LEU A 130 1.99 8.16 -0.04
N PHE A 131 2.27 8.97 0.97
CA PHE A 131 1.51 10.16 1.31
C PHE A 131 2.41 11.38 1.21
N VAL A 132 1.96 12.39 0.48
CA VAL A 132 2.51 13.76 0.59
C VAL A 132 1.65 14.47 1.63
N GLN A 133 2.19 14.62 2.84
CA GLN A 133 1.44 15.11 3.98
C GLN A 133 1.34 16.63 3.98
N ALA A 134 0.28 17.18 4.59
CA ALA A 134 0.06 18.62 4.69
C ALA A 134 1.16 19.33 5.50
N ASP A 135 1.83 18.61 6.40
CA ASP A 135 2.99 19.10 7.15
C ASP A 135 4.28 19.17 6.33
N GLY A 136 4.26 18.76 5.06
CA GLY A 136 5.40 18.80 4.16
C GLY A 136 6.27 17.54 4.20
N ASN A 137 5.90 16.54 4.99
CA ASN A 137 6.57 15.25 5.01
C ASN A 137 6.09 14.34 3.88
N ILE A 138 6.97 13.47 3.38
CA ILE A 138 6.59 12.40 2.45
C ILE A 138 6.84 11.08 3.17
N VAL A 139 5.80 10.26 3.31
CA VAL A 139 5.82 9.09 4.19
C VAL A 139 5.22 7.88 3.50
N LEU A 140 5.88 6.75 3.67
CA LEU A 140 5.40 5.44 3.27
C LEU A 140 4.83 4.68 4.47
N TYR A 141 3.64 4.14 4.28
CA TYR A 141 2.85 3.48 5.32
C TYR A 141 2.45 2.07 4.92
N LEU A 142 2.51 1.16 5.89
CA LEU A 142 1.81 -0.12 5.82
C LEU A 142 0.35 0.13 6.25
N MET A 143 -0.58 0.01 5.32
CA MET A 143 -1.99 0.32 5.52
C MET A 143 -2.87 -0.91 5.34
N ASN A 144 -4.05 -0.86 5.95
CA ASN A 144 -5.12 -1.79 5.62
C ASN A 144 -6.29 -1.00 5.01
N PHE A 145 -6.25 -0.82 3.67
CA PHE A 145 -7.31 -0.11 2.96
C PHE A 145 -8.66 -0.85 2.99
N ALA A 146 -8.69 -2.15 3.33
CA ALA A 146 -9.92 -2.93 3.43
C ALA A 146 -10.83 -2.52 4.62
N VAL A 147 -10.33 -1.67 5.53
CA VAL A 147 -11.08 -1.21 6.72
C VAL A 147 -11.18 0.32 6.79
N GLY A 148 -10.98 1.02 5.67
CA GLY A 148 -11.00 2.50 5.65
C GLY A 148 -9.77 3.13 6.34
N GLY A 149 -8.65 2.42 6.39
CA GLY A 149 -7.48 2.77 7.19
C GLY A 149 -6.93 4.18 6.91
N ASN A 150 -6.89 5.00 7.96
CA ASN A 150 -6.16 6.26 8.01
C ASN A 150 -4.65 6.03 8.18
N ALA A 151 -3.85 7.04 7.84
CA ALA A 151 -2.40 7.03 8.04
C ALA A 151 -2.04 7.03 9.53
N ASP A 152 -1.92 5.85 10.13
CA ASP A 152 -1.37 5.70 11.48
C ASP A 152 0.15 5.85 11.45
N SER A 153 0.65 6.87 12.15
CA SER A 153 2.08 7.13 12.35
C SER A 153 2.87 5.91 12.86
N SER A 154 2.24 5.00 13.62
CA SER A 154 2.85 3.76 14.10
C SER A 154 3.23 2.81 12.95
N LYS A 155 2.50 2.90 11.83
CA LYS A 155 2.68 2.07 10.63
C LYS A 155 3.57 2.70 9.56
N ALA A 156 4.13 3.87 9.82
CA ALA A 156 5.14 4.46 8.94
C ALA A 156 6.41 3.61 8.97
N TYR A 157 6.92 3.21 7.80
CA TYR A 157 8.18 2.46 7.67
C TYR A 157 9.29 3.25 6.99
N TRP A 158 8.95 4.38 6.35
CA TRP A 158 9.94 5.29 5.75
C TRP A 158 9.37 6.71 5.68
N ALA A 159 10.23 7.74 5.82
CA ALA A 159 9.85 9.14 5.70
C ALA A 159 11.04 10.02 5.28
N THR A 160 10.76 11.12 4.57
CA THR A 160 11.75 12.18 4.26
C THR A 160 12.17 12.98 5.50
N ARG A 161 11.32 13.01 6.53
CA ARG A 161 11.51 13.78 7.77
C ARG A 161 11.59 15.29 7.50
N THR A 162 10.73 15.76 6.59
CA THR A 162 10.66 17.16 6.15
C THR A 162 9.45 17.89 6.70
N GLN A 163 8.80 17.35 7.74
CA GLN A 163 7.67 18.00 8.38
C GLN A 163 8.04 19.37 8.94
N GLN A 164 7.12 20.33 8.86
CA GLN A 164 7.28 21.64 9.46
C GLN A 164 7.41 21.54 10.99
N PRO A 165 8.13 22.47 11.64
CA PRO A 165 8.17 22.55 13.09
C PRO A 165 6.76 22.60 13.69
N GLY A 166 6.45 21.69 14.61
CA GLY A 166 5.12 21.59 15.22
C GLY A 166 4.07 20.85 14.36
N ASN A 167 4.46 20.23 13.25
CA ASN A 167 3.58 19.49 12.33
C ASN A 167 2.43 20.35 11.77
N THR A 168 2.70 21.62 11.49
CA THR A 168 1.70 22.56 10.96
C THR A 168 1.33 22.21 9.52
N PRO A 169 0.04 22.34 9.11
CA PRO A 169 -0.44 21.90 7.80
C PRO A 169 -0.12 22.88 6.67
N ASP A 170 1.06 23.48 6.70
CA ASP A 170 1.54 24.51 5.77
C ASP A 170 2.90 24.13 5.18
N GLY A 171 3.17 22.83 5.04
CA GLY A 171 4.47 22.33 4.62
C GLY A 171 4.77 22.39 3.13
N ASP A 172 3.75 22.65 2.30
CA ASP A 172 3.86 23.00 0.87
C ASP A 172 4.90 22.18 0.08
N THR A 173 4.96 20.88 0.34
CA THR A 173 5.85 19.95 -0.35
C THR A 173 5.14 19.40 -1.58
N THR A 174 5.84 19.39 -2.71
CA THR A 174 5.38 18.76 -3.95
C THR A 174 6.35 17.68 -4.37
N LEU A 175 5.88 16.43 -4.46
CA LEU A 175 6.59 15.32 -5.09
C LEU A 175 6.33 15.36 -6.60
N PHE A 176 7.33 15.08 -7.42
CA PHE A 176 7.12 14.96 -8.86
C PHE A 176 8.02 13.89 -9.48
N PHE A 177 7.47 13.20 -10.48
CA PHE A 177 8.25 12.30 -11.32
C PHE A 177 8.72 13.07 -12.54
N ALA A 178 9.97 13.52 -12.48
CA ALA A 178 10.51 14.42 -13.48
C ALA A 178 10.71 13.72 -14.83
N SER A 179 10.72 14.51 -15.91
CA SER A 179 10.73 14.00 -17.28
C SER A 179 11.95 13.15 -17.63
N MET A 180 13.09 13.38 -16.94
CA MET A 180 14.30 12.55 -17.07
C MET A 180 14.23 11.22 -16.31
N GLY A 181 13.15 10.96 -15.56
CA GLY A 181 12.88 9.71 -14.88
C GLY A 181 13.46 9.57 -13.49
N SER A 182 13.72 10.66 -12.76
CA SER A 182 13.94 10.59 -11.33
C SER A 182 12.75 11.13 -10.55
N ILE A 183 12.63 10.63 -9.32
CA ILE A 183 11.61 11.02 -8.37
C ILE A 183 12.23 12.07 -7.47
N GLN A 184 11.66 13.27 -7.47
CA GLN A 184 12.17 14.42 -6.74
C GLN A 184 11.06 15.05 -5.92
N TYR A 185 11.40 15.76 -4.86
CA TYR A 185 10.44 16.63 -4.17
C TYR A 185 11.03 18.02 -3.93
N GLN A 186 10.17 19.02 -4.08
CA GLN A 186 10.44 20.38 -3.67
C GLN A 186 9.73 20.65 -2.35
N ASN A 187 10.46 21.16 -1.36
CA ASN A 187 9.86 21.58 -0.08
C ASN A 187 9.37 23.03 -0.15
N LYS A 188 8.65 23.48 0.89
CA LYS A 188 8.21 24.89 1.06
C LYS A 188 9.28 25.95 0.80
N ASN A 189 10.53 25.67 1.14
CA ASN A 189 11.64 26.61 0.97
C ASN A 189 12.12 26.68 -0.50
N GLY A 190 11.46 25.97 -1.43
CA GLY A 190 11.85 25.87 -2.84
C GLY A 190 13.04 24.94 -3.08
N SER A 191 13.59 24.31 -2.03
CA SER A 191 14.75 23.42 -2.15
C SER A 191 14.32 22.09 -2.77
N LEU A 192 15.11 21.61 -3.72
CA LEU A 192 14.85 20.39 -4.47
C LEU A 192 15.71 19.23 -3.96
N TYR A 193 15.10 18.07 -3.78
CA TYR A 193 15.75 16.86 -3.29
C TYR A 193 15.41 15.66 -4.17
N ASP A 194 16.39 14.79 -4.38
CA ASP A 194 16.23 13.55 -5.11
C ASP A 194 15.90 12.40 -4.15
N LEU A 195 14.81 11.67 -4.42
CA LEU A 195 14.52 10.37 -3.76
C LEU A 195 15.16 9.21 -4.49
N THR A 196 15.32 9.34 -5.79
CA THR A 196 16.09 8.43 -6.64
C THR A 196 17.12 9.25 -7.42
N PRO A 197 18.36 8.76 -7.57
CA PRO A 197 19.34 9.35 -8.48
C PRO A 197 18.76 9.80 -9.84
N PRO A 198 19.27 10.90 -10.41
CA PRO A 198 18.99 11.25 -11.80
C PRO A 198 19.43 10.11 -12.73
N ALA A 199 18.57 9.72 -13.66
CA ALA A 199 18.96 8.73 -14.65
C ALA A 199 20.14 9.24 -15.49
N ALA A 200 21.07 8.34 -15.84
CA ALA A 200 22.19 8.68 -16.71
C ALA A 200 21.68 9.30 -18.02
N SER A 201 22.24 10.46 -18.38
CA SER A 201 21.84 11.29 -19.54
C SER A 201 21.74 10.51 -20.87
N SER A 202 22.49 9.41 -21.02
CA SER A 202 22.45 8.50 -22.17
C SER A 202 21.11 7.78 -22.41
N THR A 203 20.15 7.89 -21.48
CA THR A 203 18.81 7.29 -21.58
C THR A 203 17.67 8.32 -21.68
N ALA A 204 17.99 9.62 -21.71
CA ALA A 204 16.99 10.68 -21.86
C ALA A 204 16.41 10.65 -23.28
N GLY A 205 15.09 10.38 -23.39
CA GLY A 205 14.35 10.40 -24.67
C GLY A 205 14.18 9.06 -25.40
N GLY A 206 14.98 8.03 -25.09
CA GLY A 206 14.95 6.72 -25.77
C GLY A 206 14.03 5.65 -25.17
N SER A 207 13.46 5.91 -23.99
CA SER A 207 12.70 4.92 -23.21
C SER A 207 11.38 5.48 -22.69
N TYR A 208 10.36 4.64 -22.61
CA TYR A 208 9.21 4.87 -21.74
C TYR A 208 9.64 4.72 -20.28
N ARG A 209 9.02 5.50 -19.40
CA ARG A 209 9.33 5.51 -17.97
C ARG A 209 8.06 5.61 -17.16
N ARG A 210 8.06 5.00 -15.98
CA ARG A 210 7.02 5.17 -14.96
C ARG A 210 7.63 4.96 -13.58
N ALA A 211 7.07 5.62 -12.58
CA ALA A 211 7.38 5.34 -11.18
C ALA A 211 6.16 4.67 -10.55
N THR A 212 6.32 3.51 -9.93
CA THR A 212 5.20 2.74 -9.37
C THR A 212 5.48 2.33 -7.93
N LEU A 213 4.51 2.54 -7.03
CA LEU A 213 4.49 1.93 -5.71
C LEU A 213 4.03 0.49 -5.85
N ASP A 214 4.96 -0.43 -5.76
CA ASP A 214 4.72 -1.84 -6.01
C ASP A 214 4.03 -2.54 -4.81
N PRO A 215 3.42 -3.72 -5.03
CA PRO A 215 2.75 -4.49 -3.97
C PRO A 215 3.63 -4.91 -2.80
N ASP A 216 4.95 -4.76 -2.90
CA ASP A 216 5.94 -5.05 -1.85
C ASP A 216 6.35 -3.81 -1.03
N GLY A 217 5.73 -2.66 -1.30
CA GLY A 217 5.93 -1.41 -0.56
C GLY A 217 7.12 -0.58 -1.02
N ILE A 218 7.76 -0.94 -2.13
CA ILE A 218 8.86 -0.20 -2.73
C ILE A 218 8.36 0.63 -3.90
N VAL A 219 8.78 1.90 -3.98
CA VAL A 219 8.57 2.72 -5.16
C VAL A 219 9.70 2.46 -6.14
N ARG A 220 9.38 1.98 -7.34
CA ARG A 220 10.37 1.68 -8.39
C ARG A 220 10.20 2.55 -9.60
N VAL A 221 11.32 3.03 -10.14
CA VAL A 221 11.38 3.63 -11.47
C VAL A 221 11.61 2.52 -12.48
N TYR A 222 10.63 2.32 -13.35
CA TYR A 222 10.71 1.38 -14.45
C TYR A 222 11.07 2.09 -15.74
N ILE A 223 11.92 1.46 -16.54
CA ILE A 223 12.27 1.90 -17.89
C ILE A 223 11.98 0.81 -18.91
N ARG A 224 11.61 1.22 -20.12
CA ARG A 224 11.40 0.33 -21.26
C ARG A 224 11.86 1.01 -22.55
N PRO A 225 12.86 0.46 -23.26
CA PRO A 225 13.30 1.00 -24.53
C PRO A 225 12.15 1.16 -25.54
N ARG A 226 12.11 2.31 -26.23
CA ARG A 226 11.14 2.58 -27.31
C ARG A 226 11.50 1.88 -28.62
N SER A 227 12.78 1.58 -28.80
CA SER A 227 13.33 0.98 -30.03
C SER A 227 12.86 -0.45 -30.31
N SER A 228 12.27 -1.13 -29.32
CA SER A 228 11.77 -2.49 -29.48
C SER A 228 10.34 -2.62 -28.95
N ALA A 229 9.43 -3.03 -29.83
CA ALA A 229 8.05 -3.32 -29.47
C ALA A 229 7.92 -4.50 -28.48
N ASN A 230 8.93 -5.36 -28.39
CA ASN A 230 8.97 -6.52 -27.49
C ASN A 230 9.85 -6.29 -26.25
N ALA A 231 10.33 -5.06 -26.01
CA ALA A 231 11.10 -4.77 -24.81
C ALA A 231 10.29 -5.04 -23.54
N SER A 232 10.93 -5.64 -22.54
CA SER A 232 10.39 -5.74 -21.19
C SER A 232 10.67 -4.46 -20.39
N TRP A 233 9.90 -4.27 -19.31
CA TRP A 233 10.22 -3.26 -18.31
C TRP A 233 11.37 -3.75 -17.43
N THR A 234 12.32 -2.88 -17.12
CA THR A 234 13.38 -3.12 -16.14
C THR A 234 13.38 -2.04 -15.07
N VAL A 235 13.87 -2.38 -13.88
CA VAL A 235 14.02 -1.43 -12.77
C VAL A 235 15.28 -0.62 -13.02
N ALA A 236 15.15 0.70 -13.10
CA ALA A 236 16.28 1.62 -13.20
C ALA A 236 16.71 2.15 -11.84
N ASP A 237 15.75 2.36 -10.94
CA ASP A 237 15.99 2.90 -9.61
C ASP A 237 14.83 2.56 -8.67
N LEU A 238 15.02 2.75 -7.37
CA LEU A 238 14.01 2.48 -6.36
C LEU A 238 14.24 3.26 -5.06
N PHE A 239 13.17 3.48 -4.31
CA PHE A 239 13.25 3.87 -2.91
C PHE A 239 12.07 3.30 -2.11
N PRO A 240 12.27 3.03 -0.80
CA PRO A 240 13.55 3.04 -0.10
C PRO A 240 14.41 1.79 -0.40
N ALA A 241 15.74 1.92 -0.37
CA ALA A 241 16.66 0.85 -0.81
C ALA A 241 17.01 -0.21 0.27
N VAL A 242 16.37 -0.15 1.44
CA VAL A 242 16.71 -0.98 2.61
C VAL A 242 16.06 -2.38 2.61
N GLY A 243 15.12 -2.64 1.70
CA GLY A 243 14.52 -3.97 1.51
C GLY A 243 13.92 -4.57 2.79
N CYS A 244 14.20 -5.84 3.08
CA CYS A 244 13.72 -6.53 4.29
C CYS A 244 14.21 -5.95 5.63
N GLY A 245 15.15 -4.99 5.61
CA GLY A 245 15.54 -4.24 6.81
C GLY A 245 14.49 -3.22 7.28
N MET A 246 13.45 -2.97 6.48
CA MET A 246 12.37 -2.06 6.86
C MET A 246 11.49 -2.66 7.95
N SER A 247 11.09 -1.79 8.87
CA SER A 247 10.04 -2.07 9.85
C SER A 247 9.24 -0.79 10.11
N THR A 248 8.00 -0.95 10.53
CA THR A 248 7.20 0.19 10.97
C THR A 248 7.74 0.72 12.31
N ARG A 249 7.27 1.89 12.75
CA ARG A 249 7.60 2.41 14.09
C ARG A 249 7.09 1.51 15.22
N ALA A 250 6.01 0.77 14.98
CA ALA A 250 5.51 -0.28 15.87
C ALA A 250 6.30 -1.60 15.78
N LEU A 251 7.42 -1.61 15.03
CA LEU A 251 8.28 -2.76 14.79
C LEU A 251 7.59 -3.89 14.01
N ASP A 252 6.52 -3.58 13.25
CA ASP A 252 5.92 -4.54 12.34
C ASP A 252 6.83 -4.76 11.13
N GLY A 253 7.01 -6.02 10.76
CA GLY A 253 7.54 -6.38 9.45
C GLY A 253 6.47 -6.32 8.36
N PHE A 254 6.88 -6.55 7.11
CA PHE A 254 5.95 -6.58 5.96
C PHE A 254 5.26 -7.93 5.78
N CYS A 255 5.79 -8.95 6.46
CA CYS A 255 5.31 -10.31 6.44
C CYS A 255 4.48 -10.59 7.70
N GLY A 256 3.38 -11.31 7.50
CA GLY A 256 2.45 -11.65 8.57
C GLY A 256 3.02 -12.63 9.60
N PRO A 257 2.19 -13.09 10.55
CA PRO A 257 2.64 -13.97 11.63
C PRO A 257 3.33 -15.23 11.11
N ASN A 258 4.38 -15.66 11.82
CA ASN A 258 5.17 -16.85 11.52
C ASN A 258 5.79 -16.88 10.11
N SER A 259 5.98 -15.74 9.47
CA SER A 259 6.73 -15.63 8.21
C SER A 259 7.85 -14.60 8.34
N TYR A 260 8.78 -14.64 7.40
CA TYR A 260 9.91 -13.72 7.34
C TYR A 260 10.09 -13.17 5.93
N CYS A 261 10.62 -11.96 5.85
CA CYS A 261 10.86 -11.27 4.58
C CYS A 261 12.08 -11.86 3.87
N VAL A 262 11.98 -12.01 2.56
CA VAL A 262 13.06 -12.40 1.66
C VAL A 262 13.07 -11.48 0.45
N SER A 263 14.24 -11.32 -0.17
CA SER A 263 14.34 -10.72 -1.50
C SER A 263 14.19 -11.83 -2.54
N GLY A 264 13.20 -11.72 -3.42
CA GLY A 264 13.03 -12.57 -4.59
C GLY A 264 14.07 -12.31 -5.67
N ASP A 265 14.16 -13.24 -6.62
CA ASP A 265 15.12 -13.18 -7.74
C ASP A 265 14.85 -11.99 -8.68
N ASP A 266 13.63 -11.46 -8.69
CA ASP A 266 13.22 -10.26 -9.43
C ASP A 266 13.57 -8.94 -8.71
N GLY A 267 14.23 -9.02 -7.54
CA GLY A 267 14.56 -7.88 -6.70
C GLY A 267 13.37 -7.31 -5.92
N ARG A 268 12.24 -8.02 -5.87
CA ARG A 268 11.09 -7.66 -5.04
C ARG A 268 11.11 -8.34 -3.69
N LEU A 269 10.47 -7.75 -2.70
CA LEU A 269 10.32 -8.37 -1.40
C LEU A 269 9.16 -9.37 -1.43
N ASP A 270 9.36 -10.52 -0.81
CA ASP A 270 8.35 -11.56 -0.63
C ASP A 270 8.44 -12.13 0.79
N CYS A 271 7.49 -13.00 1.15
CA CYS A 271 7.41 -13.64 2.45
C CYS A 271 7.56 -15.14 2.34
N ALA A 272 8.45 -15.70 3.17
CA ALA A 272 8.73 -17.13 3.24
C ALA A 272 8.27 -17.71 4.59
N CYS A 273 7.91 -19.00 4.56
CA CYS A 273 7.56 -19.75 5.76
C CYS A 273 8.77 -20.53 6.29
N PRO A 274 8.95 -20.59 7.63
CA PRO A 274 9.89 -21.53 8.23
C PRO A 274 9.56 -22.99 7.89
N THR A 275 10.54 -23.88 8.04
CA THR A 275 10.33 -25.32 7.91
C THR A 275 9.22 -25.81 8.86
N GLY A 276 8.31 -26.64 8.34
CA GLY A 276 7.16 -27.15 9.09
C GLY A 276 5.96 -26.19 9.13
N TYR A 277 6.03 -25.07 8.41
CA TYR A 277 4.92 -24.14 8.21
C TYR A 277 4.53 -24.07 6.73
N SER A 278 3.30 -23.65 6.47
CA SER A 278 2.80 -23.36 5.13
C SER A 278 2.10 -22.01 5.11
N SER A 279 2.08 -21.35 3.95
CA SER A 279 1.39 -20.08 3.80
C SER A 279 -0.10 -20.23 4.13
N VAL A 280 -0.65 -19.24 4.84
CA VAL A 280 -2.10 -19.17 5.08
C VAL A 280 -2.83 -19.03 3.74
N ASP A 281 -2.28 -18.19 2.85
CA ASP A 281 -2.72 -17.99 1.48
C ASP A 281 -1.51 -18.06 0.55
N THR A 282 -1.57 -18.92 -0.47
CA THR A 282 -0.46 -19.12 -1.41
C THR A 282 -0.27 -17.98 -2.41
N LYS A 283 -1.33 -17.19 -2.66
CA LYS A 283 -1.30 -15.98 -3.49
C LYS A 283 -0.90 -14.76 -2.66
N LEU A 284 -1.37 -14.68 -1.41
CA LEU A 284 -1.09 -13.59 -0.49
C LEU A 284 -0.11 -14.05 0.61
N ARG A 285 1.13 -14.37 0.23
CA ARG A 285 2.16 -14.89 1.15
C ARG A 285 2.44 -13.98 2.34
N TYR A 286 2.23 -12.68 2.16
CA TYR A 286 2.33 -11.68 3.22
C TYR A 286 1.31 -11.86 4.35
N MET A 287 0.28 -12.70 4.19
CA MET A 287 -0.70 -13.00 5.26
C MET A 287 -0.11 -13.88 6.37
N GLY A 288 1.10 -14.38 6.20
CA GLY A 288 1.79 -15.19 7.19
C GLY A 288 1.66 -16.68 6.94
N CYS A 289 2.09 -17.45 7.92
CA CYS A 289 2.16 -18.89 7.85
C CYS A 289 1.46 -19.56 9.03
N ARG A 290 0.93 -20.75 8.76
CA ARG A 290 0.33 -21.64 9.76
C ARG A 290 1.21 -22.88 9.96
N PRO A 291 1.32 -23.39 11.19
CA PRO A 291 2.05 -24.62 11.44
C PRO A 291 1.35 -25.80 10.75
N LEU A 292 2.14 -26.75 10.27
CA LEU A 292 1.67 -28.04 9.74
C LEU A 292 1.56 -29.12 10.81
N PHE A 293 1.75 -28.74 12.08
CA PHE A 293 1.67 -29.60 13.26
C PHE A 293 0.65 -29.04 14.24
N ALA A 294 0.12 -29.91 15.12
CA ALA A 294 -0.81 -29.49 16.16
C ALA A 294 -0.08 -28.62 17.20
N PRO A 295 -0.58 -27.40 17.50
CA PRO A 295 -0.04 -26.60 18.59
C PRO A 295 -0.30 -27.30 19.93
N GLN A 296 0.60 -27.15 20.90
CA GLN A 296 0.33 -27.65 22.25
C GLN A 296 -0.87 -26.92 22.85
N SER A 297 -1.75 -27.70 23.47
CA SER A 297 -2.81 -27.19 24.33
C SER A 297 -2.43 -27.47 25.77
N CYS A 298 -2.46 -26.45 26.62
CA CYS A 298 -2.29 -26.59 28.07
C CYS A 298 -3.39 -27.46 28.71
N ASP A 299 -4.47 -27.76 27.99
CA ASP A 299 -5.57 -28.58 28.48
C ASP A 299 -5.28 -30.09 28.41
N VAL A 300 -4.19 -30.50 27.74
CA VAL A 300 -3.84 -31.92 27.54
C VAL A 300 -2.47 -32.20 28.11
N VAL A 301 -2.45 -32.79 29.31
CA VAL A 301 -1.26 -33.22 30.08
C VAL A 301 -0.46 -34.35 29.37
N SER A 302 -0.88 -34.78 28.18
CA SER A 302 -0.30 -35.91 27.46
C SER A 302 -0.13 -35.63 25.97
N SER A 303 0.74 -34.68 25.63
CA SER A 303 1.40 -34.73 24.32
C SER A 303 2.91 -34.72 24.53
N THR A 304 3.53 -35.90 24.42
CA THR A 304 4.98 -36.08 24.29
C THR A 304 5.43 -35.74 22.87
N ALA A 305 4.84 -34.72 22.25
CA ALA A 305 5.26 -34.29 20.93
C ALA A 305 6.66 -33.69 21.07
N GLU A 306 7.68 -34.36 20.55
CA GLU A 306 9.04 -33.86 20.52
C GLU A 306 9.09 -32.65 19.58
N PHE A 307 9.16 -31.45 20.15
CA PHE A 307 9.38 -30.23 19.37
C PHE A 307 10.86 -30.09 19.06
N GLY A 308 11.17 -30.02 17.77
CA GLY A 308 12.50 -29.68 17.28
C GLY A 308 12.63 -28.16 17.09
N ILE A 309 13.71 -27.57 17.57
CA ILE A 309 14.08 -26.20 17.21
C ILE A 309 14.83 -26.25 15.88
N THR A 310 14.30 -25.56 14.87
CA THR A 310 14.97 -25.42 13.58
C THR A 310 15.71 -24.09 13.53
N LYS A 311 17.00 -24.13 13.20
CA LYS A 311 17.79 -22.91 12.98
C LYS A 311 17.42 -22.29 11.64
N LEU A 312 17.10 -21.00 11.64
CA LEU A 312 16.96 -20.18 10.43
C LEU A 312 18.25 -19.37 10.22
N PRO A 313 19.17 -19.83 9.34
CA PRO A 313 20.39 -19.09 9.05
C PRO A 313 20.06 -17.80 8.28
N ASN A 314 20.98 -16.82 8.31
CA ASN A 314 20.89 -15.57 7.55
C ASN A 314 19.58 -14.78 7.77
N THR A 315 18.97 -14.91 8.95
CA THR A 315 17.74 -14.23 9.33
C THR A 315 18.03 -13.27 10.48
N THR A 316 17.60 -12.02 10.34
CA THR A 316 17.67 -11.02 11.41
C THR A 316 16.35 -10.97 12.13
N TRP A 317 16.37 -11.16 13.45
CA TRP A 317 15.20 -10.99 14.30
C TRP A 317 15.21 -9.57 14.84
N THR A 318 14.29 -8.73 14.38
CA THR A 318 13.98 -7.47 15.06
C THR A 318 13.15 -7.79 16.31
N ALA A 319 13.40 -7.08 17.42
CA ALA A 319 12.82 -7.40 18.71
C ALA A 319 11.29 -7.55 18.63
N SER A 320 10.79 -8.64 19.20
CA SER A 320 9.43 -9.14 19.06
C SER A 320 8.38 -8.16 19.59
N PRO A 321 7.30 -7.86 18.85
CA PRO A 321 6.06 -7.32 19.42
C PRO A 321 5.28 -8.46 20.10
N TYR A 322 5.92 -9.23 20.99
CA TYR A 322 5.14 -9.74 22.11
C TYR A 322 4.79 -8.49 22.88
N VAL A 323 3.58 -7.97 22.64
CA VAL A 323 2.96 -6.98 23.52
C VAL A 323 3.07 -7.60 24.91
N MET A 324 4.04 -7.12 25.69
CA MET A 324 4.07 -7.39 27.11
C MET A 324 2.79 -6.78 27.62
N TYR A 325 1.77 -7.60 27.87
CA TYR A 325 0.67 -7.16 28.71
C TYR A 325 1.31 -6.77 30.04
N GLU A 326 1.34 -5.47 30.33
CA GLU A 326 1.56 -5.03 31.71
C GLU A 326 0.42 -5.65 32.51
N ARG A 327 0.73 -6.73 33.24
CA ARG A 327 -0.17 -7.24 34.26
C ARG A 327 -0.37 -6.12 35.26
N THR A 328 -1.59 -5.58 35.32
CA THR A 328 -2.00 -4.72 36.42
C THR A 328 -1.92 -5.54 37.71
N ALA A 329 -1.61 -4.86 38.82
CA ALA A 329 -1.37 -5.46 40.12
C ALA A 329 -2.54 -6.31 40.67
N GLU A 330 -3.69 -6.32 40.00
CA GLU A 330 -4.87 -7.12 40.34
C GLU A 330 -4.72 -8.61 39.95
N ASP A 331 -3.76 -8.97 39.08
CA ASP A 331 -3.49 -10.37 38.69
C ASP A 331 -2.44 -11.07 39.58
N VAL A 332 -1.91 -10.41 40.63
CA VAL A 332 -0.92 -11.00 41.57
C VAL A 332 -1.60 -11.55 42.83
N GLY A 333 -2.78 -12.14 42.65
CA GLY A 333 -3.63 -12.63 43.73
C GLY A 333 -3.77 -14.15 43.79
N SER A 334 -2.70 -14.93 43.55
CA SER A 334 -2.48 -16.29 44.12
C SER A 334 -1.41 -17.08 43.34
N ALA A 335 -0.15 -16.94 43.75
CA ALA A 335 0.85 -18.01 43.74
C ALA A 335 2.18 -17.46 44.26
N GLN A 336 2.36 -17.53 45.58
CA GLN A 336 3.69 -17.61 46.17
C GLN A 336 4.31 -18.95 45.75
N GLU A 337 5.43 -18.96 45.02
CA GLU A 337 6.73 -19.46 45.52
C GLU A 337 7.82 -19.67 44.44
N HIS A 338 9.03 -19.24 44.83
CA HIS A 338 10.38 -19.63 44.39
C HIS A 338 10.96 -19.05 43.08
N SER A 339 11.63 -17.91 43.30
CA SER A 339 12.68 -17.33 42.46
C SER A 339 13.94 -18.20 42.44
N HIS A 340 14.46 -18.50 41.24
CA HIS A 340 15.88 -18.77 41.06
C HIS A 340 16.40 -17.98 39.86
N THR A 341 17.16 -16.93 40.19
CA THR A 341 18.05 -16.18 39.31
C THR A 341 19.21 -17.06 38.87
N HIS A 342 19.45 -17.15 37.56
CA HIS A 342 20.74 -17.60 37.01
C HIS A 342 21.36 -16.50 36.16
N GLU A 343 22.31 -15.77 36.76
CA GLU A 343 23.35 -15.05 36.05
C GLU A 343 24.25 -16.04 35.30
N HIS A 344 24.54 -15.78 34.02
CA HIS A 344 25.74 -16.35 33.39
C HIS A 344 26.66 -15.26 32.85
N LYS A 345 27.77 -15.14 33.58
CA LYS A 345 28.97 -14.35 33.33
C LYS A 345 29.68 -14.87 32.09
N ARG A 346 29.97 -13.98 31.13
CA ARG A 346 30.84 -14.25 29.97
C ARG A 346 32.28 -14.51 30.43
N ARG A 347 32.94 -15.48 29.79
CA ARG A 347 34.35 -15.39 29.42
C ARG A 347 34.42 -15.30 27.90
#